data_AF-A0AAQ2DEH5-F1
#
_entry.id   AF-A0AAQ2DEH5-F1
#
_cell.length_a   1.000
_cell.length_b   1.000
_cell.length_c   1.000
_cell.angle_alpha   90.00
_cell.angle_beta   90.00
_cell.angle_gamma   90.00
#
_symmetry.space_group_name_H-M   'P 1'
#
loop_
_entity.id
_entity.type
_entity.pdbx_description
1 polymer ?
#
loop_
_entity_poly.entity_id
_entity_poly.type
_entity_poly.pdbx_seq_one_letter_code
_entity_poly.pdbx_strand_id
1 'polypeptide(L)'
;MNNALSFALPEDLLCVNPTAEAGVPIDAITCAIARADSVLTLLEEHFENDSSRLANHVIAAVLWDVRGTLGLIKTLTLHGDSTSTPAVQKGGAL
;
A
#
# COMPACT_ATOMS: atom_id res chain seq x y z
N MET A 1 9.50 15.71 -18.01
CA MET A 1 8.98 14.37 -18.31
C MET A 1 9.89 13.37 -17.61
N ASN A 2 9.39 12.71 -16.56
CA ASN A 2 10.19 11.89 -15.65
C ASN A 2 10.61 10.59 -16.35
N ASN A 3 11.87 10.56 -16.78
CA ASN A 3 12.52 9.43 -17.45
C ASN A 3 12.81 8.24 -16.50
N ALA A 4 12.33 8.30 -15.25
CA ALA A 4 12.72 7.41 -14.16
C ALA A 4 12.10 6.00 -14.23
N LEU A 5 11.12 5.77 -15.10
CA LEU A 5 10.42 4.48 -15.18
C LEU A 5 10.87 3.60 -16.36
N SER A 6 11.83 4.04 -17.19
CA SER A 6 12.18 3.33 -18.43
C SER A 6 13.04 2.07 -18.21
N PHE A 7 13.54 1.80 -17.00
CA PHE A 7 14.41 0.66 -16.69
C PHE A 7 14.24 0.17 -15.23
N ALA A 8 13.04 0.34 -14.65
CA ALA A 8 12.77 -0.14 -13.31
C ALA A 8 12.52 -1.65 -13.32
N LEU A 9 13.23 -2.40 -12.46
CA LEU A 9 12.82 -3.76 -12.12
C LEU A 9 11.47 -3.71 -11.39
N PRO A 10 10.67 -4.79 -11.39
CA PRO A 10 9.41 -4.83 -10.65
C PRO A 10 9.58 -4.43 -9.18
N GLU A 11 10.69 -4.80 -8.56
CA GLU A 11 11.08 -4.39 -7.22
C GLU A 11 11.31 -2.88 -7.09
N ASP A 12 11.88 -2.21 -8.11
CA ASP A 12 12.13 -0.77 -8.10
C ASP A 12 10.83 0.05 -8.16
N LEU A 13 9.77 -0.51 -8.76
CA LEU A 13 8.42 0.08 -8.75
C LEU A 13 7.74 -0.02 -7.39
N LEU A 14 8.14 -0.99 -6.56
CA LEU A 14 7.60 -1.22 -5.22
C LEU A 14 8.46 -0.59 -4.12
N CYS A 15 9.63 -0.08 -4.48
CA CYS A 15 10.48 0.71 -3.60
C CYS A 15 9.92 2.13 -3.46
N VAL A 16 9.89 2.63 -2.22
CA VAL A 16 9.57 4.04 -1.97
C VAL A 16 10.65 4.90 -2.62
N ASN A 17 10.24 5.91 -3.38
CA ASN A 17 11.16 6.82 -4.02
C ASN A 17 12.08 7.46 -2.95
N PRO A 18 13.41 7.31 -3.04
CA PRO A 18 14.34 7.83 -2.04
C PRO A 18 14.35 9.36 -1.97
N THR A 19 13.80 10.05 -2.99
CA THR A 19 13.62 11.51 -2.99
C THR A 19 12.24 11.95 -2.52
N ALA A 20 11.41 11.03 -2.03
CA ALA A 20 10.12 11.37 -1.43
C ALA A 20 10.33 12.26 -0.20
N GLU A 21 9.43 13.22 0.00
CA GLU A 21 9.48 14.13 1.14
C GLU A 21 9.32 13.34 2.45
N ALA A 22 10.08 13.73 3.48
CA ALA A 22 10.08 13.05 4.77
C ALA A 22 8.72 13.17 5.48
N GLY A 23 8.25 12.07 6.07
CA GLY A 23 6.99 12.02 6.80
C GLY A 23 6.23 10.70 6.58
N VAL A 24 5.16 10.50 7.33
CA VAL A 24 4.28 9.33 7.13
C VAL A 24 3.42 9.59 5.89
N PRO A 25 3.49 8.75 4.84
CA PRO A 25 2.68 8.92 3.64
C PRO A 25 1.24 8.43 3.89
N ILE A 26 0.51 9.10 4.79
CA ILE A 26 -0.81 8.69 5.29
C ILE A 26 -1.81 8.53 4.15
N ASP A 27 -1.80 9.42 3.16
CA ASP A 27 -2.70 9.34 2.01
C ASP A 27 -2.44 8.07 1.18
N ALA A 28 -1.17 7.71 0.97
CA ALA A 28 -0.80 6.50 0.24
C ALA A 28 -1.15 5.22 1.02
N ILE A 29 -0.97 5.23 2.34
CA ILE A 29 -1.38 4.13 3.22
C ILE A 29 -2.89 3.96 3.19
N THR A 30 -3.64 5.06 3.33
CA THR A 30 -5.11 5.06 3.31
C THR A 30 -5.63 4.58 1.97
N CYS A 31 -5.02 5.04 0.87
CA CYS A 31 -5.34 4.57 -0.48
C CYS A 31 -5.08 3.06 -0.65
N ALA A 32 -3.93 2.56 -0.18
CA ALA A 32 -3.61 1.14 -0.24
C ALA A 32 -4.59 0.30 0.58
N ILE A 33 -4.98 0.75 1.78
CA ILE A 33 -6.00 0.08 2.59
C ILE A 33 -7.34 0.04 1.85
N ALA A 34 -7.82 1.18 1.34
CA ALA A 34 -9.09 1.25 0.62
C ALA A 34 -9.12 0.34 -0.63
N ARG A 35 -7.98 0.21 -1.31
CA ARG A 35 -7.82 -0.71 -2.43
C ARG A 35 -7.95 -2.17 -1.98
N ALA A 36 -7.23 -2.57 -0.93
CA ALA A 36 -7.32 -3.92 -0.39
C ALA A 36 -8.75 -4.26 0.07
N ASP A 37 -9.40 -3.32 0.75
CA ASP A 37 -10.78 -3.44 1.22
C ASP A 37 -11.74 -3.65 0.05
N SER A 38 -11.68 -2.80 -0.98
CA SER A 38 -12.51 -2.92 -2.19
C SER A 38 -12.36 -4.30 -2.87
N VAL A 39 -11.12 -4.80 -2.95
CA VAL A 39 -10.83 -6.11 -3.56
C VAL A 39 -11.43 -7.25 -2.73
N LEU A 40 -11.36 -7.17 -1.40
CA LEU A 40 -11.97 -8.14 -0.50
C LEU A 40 -13.50 -8.07 -0.55
N THR A 41 -14.10 -6.88 -0.53
CA THR A 41 -15.55 -6.69 -0.65
C THR A 41 -16.10 -7.31 -1.93
N LEU A 42 -15.43 -7.10 -3.07
CA LEU A 42 -15.84 -7.70 -4.34
C LEU A 42 -15.73 -9.24 -4.31
N LEU A 43 -14.73 -9.78 -3.61
CA LEU A 43 -14.56 -11.22 -3.45
C LEU A 43 -15.63 -11.81 -2.53
N GLU A 44 -15.95 -11.12 -1.43
CA GLU A 44 -17.01 -11.48 -0.48
C GLU A 44 -18.37 -11.47 -1.16
N GLU A 45 -18.72 -10.42 -1.91
CA GLU A 45 -19.95 -10.35 -2.70
C GLU A 45 -20.09 -11.54 -3.67
N HIS A 46 -18.98 -11.98 -4.27
CA HIS A 46 -19.00 -13.16 -5.12
C HIS A 46 -19.32 -14.45 -4.35
N PHE A 47 -18.81 -14.58 -3.12
CA PHE A 47 -19.05 -15.77 -2.29
C PHE A 47 -20.43 -15.78 -1.60
N GLU A 48 -21.02 -14.61 -1.35
CA GLU A 48 -22.32 -14.48 -0.70
C GLU A 48 -23.50 -14.65 -1.68
N ASN A 49 -23.31 -14.25 -2.94
CA ASN A 49 -24.32 -14.46 -3.98
C ASN A 49 -24.32 -15.92 -4.48
N ASP A 50 -25.48 -16.43 -4.92
CA ASP A 50 -25.65 -17.74 -5.58
C ASP A 50 -25.01 -17.79 -7.00
N SER A 51 -23.98 -16.99 -7.23
CA SER A 51 -23.20 -16.91 -8.47
C SER A 51 -22.34 -18.15 -8.66
N SER A 52 -22.03 -18.48 -9.92
CA SER A 52 -21.07 -19.55 -10.23
C SER A 52 -19.71 -19.25 -9.56
N ARG A 53 -19.16 -20.20 -8.81
CA ARG A 53 -17.86 -20.06 -8.13
C ARG A 53 -16.75 -19.60 -9.09
N LEU A 54 -15.97 -18.59 -8.68
CA LEU A 54 -14.78 -18.16 -9.41
C LEU A 54 -13.78 -19.32 -9.58
N ALA A 55 -13.12 -19.35 -10.73
CA ALA A 55 -12.04 -20.30 -10.95
C ALA A 55 -10.91 -20.08 -9.91
N ASN A 56 -10.30 -21.17 -9.44
CA ASN A 56 -9.28 -21.11 -8.38
C ASN A 56 -8.12 -20.16 -8.70
N HIS A 57 -7.75 -20.02 -9.98
CA HIS A 57 -6.69 -19.09 -10.40
C HIS A 57 -7.10 -17.62 -10.23
N VAL A 58 -8.39 -17.28 -10.36
CA VAL A 58 -8.90 -15.93 -10.11
C VAL A 58 -8.85 -15.62 -8.61
N ILE A 59 -9.32 -16.55 -7.77
CA ILE A 59 -9.24 -16.42 -6.31
C ILE A 59 -7.77 -16.28 -5.87
N ALA A 60 -6.87 -17.10 -6.42
CA ALA A 60 -5.45 -17.00 -6.13
C ALA A 60 -4.85 -15.66 -6.55
N ALA A 61 -5.24 -15.11 -7.71
CA ALA A 61 -4.79 -13.80 -8.17
C ALA A 61 -5.26 -12.67 -7.25
N VAL A 62 -6.52 -12.70 -6.81
CA VAL A 62 -7.07 -11.73 -5.84
C VAL A 62 -6.33 -11.78 -4.51
N LEU A 63 -6.07 -12.98 -3.99
CA LEU A 63 -5.27 -13.13 -2.76
C LEU A 63 -3.84 -12.59 -2.93
N TRP A 64 -3.23 -12.81 -4.10
CA TRP A 64 -1.91 -12.27 -4.40
C TRP A 64 -1.90 -10.74 -4.45
N ASP A 65 -2.96 -10.14 -4.98
CA ASP A 65 -3.14 -8.70 -5.05
C ASP A 65 -3.23 -8.04 -3.66
N VAL A 66 -4.07 -8.61 -2.78
CA VAL A 66 -4.18 -8.15 -1.39
C VAL A 66 -2.85 -8.31 -0.66
N ARG A 67 -2.15 -9.43 -0.87
CA ARG A 67 -0.80 -9.67 -0.31
C ARG A 67 0.22 -8.63 -0.78
N GLY A 68 0.18 -8.24 -2.05
CA GLY A 68 1.01 -7.16 -2.60
C GLY A 68 0.70 -5.82 -1.94
N THR A 69 -0.58 -5.51 -1.76
CA THR A 69 -1.04 -4.26 -1.11
C THR A 69 -0.60 -4.17 0.34
N LEU A 70 -0.69 -5.27 1.10
CA LEU A 70 -0.15 -5.37 2.46
C LEU A 70 1.36 -5.15 2.51
N GLY A 71 2.09 -5.67 1.50
CA GLY A 71 3.52 -5.40 1.33
C GLY A 71 3.81 -3.91 1.15
N LEU A 72 3.05 -3.24 0.29
CA LEU A 72 3.18 -1.80 0.06
C LEU A 72 2.88 -0.98 1.33
N ILE A 73 1.80 -1.29 2.04
CA ILE A 73 1.46 -0.64 3.33
C ILE A 73 2.64 -0.76 4.30
N LYS A 74 3.22 -1.97 4.43
CA LYS A 74 4.38 -2.20 5.31
C LYS A 74 5.57 -1.33 4.91
N THR A 75 5.92 -1.26 3.63
CA THR A 75 7.03 -0.45 3.14
C THR A 75 6.81 1.04 3.42
N LEU A 76 5.60 1.55 3.15
CA LEU A 76 5.24 2.94 3.39
C LEU A 76 5.29 3.30 4.88
N THR A 77 4.78 2.43 5.75
CA THR A 77 4.83 2.64 7.20
C THR A 77 6.25 2.62 7.74
N LEU A 78 7.10 1.70 7.29
CA LEU A 78 8.52 1.65 7.67
C LEU A 78 9.29 2.90 7.21
N HIS A 79 9.02 3.36 5.99
CA HIS A 79 9.60 4.61 5.49
C HIS A 79 9.15 5.81 6.32
N GLY A 80 7.87 5.91 6.63
CA GLY A 80 7.31 6.95 7.49
C GLY A 80 7.91 6.95 8.89
N ASP A 81 8.12 5.79 9.50
CA ASP A 81 8.78 5.65 10.81
C ASP A 81 10.24 6.15 10.75
N SER A 82 10.99 5.75 9.72
CA SER A 82 12.40 6.15 9.55
C SER A 82 12.61 7.64 9.25
N THR A 83 11.59 8.32 8.72
CA THR A 83 11.65 9.73 8.31
C THR A 83 10.90 10.68 9.23
N SER A 84 10.11 10.15 10.16
CA SER A 84 9.41 10.96 11.15
C SER A 84 10.41 11.55 12.14
N THR A 85 10.54 12.88 12.15
CA THR A 85 11.22 13.56 13.25
C THR A 85 10.35 13.44 14.51
N PRO A 86 10.89 13.02 15.66
CA PRO A 86 10.14 13.10 16.91
C PRO A 86 9.65 14.53 17.08
N ALA A 87 8.39 14.71 17.48
CA ALA A 87 7.90 16.03 17.85
C ALA A 87 8.85 16.58 18.92
N VAL A 88 9.72 17.53 18.53
CA VAL A 88 10.52 18.30 19.49
C VAL A 88 9.50 18.85 20.46
N GLN A 89 9.58 18.40 21.72
CA GLN A 89 8.83 19.00 22.80
C GLN A 89 9.12 20.49 22.70
N LYS A 90 8.17 21.29 22.21
CA LYS A 90 8.18 22.73 22.40
C LYS A 90 8.07 22.88 23.91
N GLY A 91 9.23 22.91 24.55
CA GLY A 91 9.36 23.05 25.99
C GLY A 91 8.57 24.28 26.40
N GLY A 92 7.74 24.11 27.43
CA GLY A 92 7.15 25.23 28.12
C GLY A 92 8.28 26.13 28.62
N ALA A 93 8.24 27.40 28.21
CA ALA A 93 8.90 28.45 28.95
C ALA A 93 7.80 29.16 29.74
N LEU A 94 7.94 29.08 31.06
CA LEU A 94 7.22 29.83 32.08
C LEU A 94 7.50 31.34 31.95
#